data_AF-A0A7N0TFR7-F1
#
_entry.id   AF-A0A7N0TFR7-F1
#
_cell.length_a   1.000
_cell.length_b   1.000
_cell.length_c   1.000
_cell.angle_alpha   90.00
_cell.angle_beta   90.00
_cell.angle_gamma   90.00
#
_symmetry.space_group_name_H-M   'P 1'
#
loop_
_entity.id
_entity.type
_entity.pdbx_description
1 polymer ?
#
loop_
_entity_poly.entity_id
_entity_poly.type
_entity_poly.pdbx_seq_one_letter_code
_entity_poly.pdbx_strand_id
1 'polypeptide(L)'
;MSACCAGSSAGCNKGFAADYMLLDPAKLSVMDLYHILFSSDIENRHSVDSSAAREDDINRRWIIFISMVAQKILQLVSKPLSKFGSGIEYWINLVSSNGSLLKLVINFVREKMVRPDKSSATFLSFTGSMDTRVDLDETIRSEDGRYHPALAMMAAKAAYENKAYLETIVKDRWKMDFLGSFDFWNDYQGKFTTQAFLLHDKRSDPDVVVVSFRGTETFDADAWCSDFDISWYAIPGMGNIHGGFMKALGLVKSHGWPKEVEDGGPPLAYYEIRKMLREILRKNEKTQIIITGHSLGGALAILFPSVLALHEEDSMLDRLSAIYTFGQPRVGDENFGTYMEKIFEKHDIQYFRFVYNYDIVPRLPYDDASLMFKHFGTCIFFDSNYEAKIVEEEPNKNYFSPRYFIPKTISSCWELARSFIIHYMKGPAYAEGSLCRFFRVVGLMVIGVPNHMPQDYVNSTRLAAPHIFPLCRKEILQSKNGSSTRLVKKDD
;
A
#
# COMPACT_ATOMS: atom_id res chain seq x y z
N MET A 1 -21.41 29.96 -27.46
CA MET A 1 -20.27 30.72 -28.00
C MET A 1 -19.03 30.23 -27.29
N SER A 2 -18.24 29.48 -28.04
CA SER A 2 -16.96 28.91 -27.62
C SER A 2 -15.91 30.00 -27.69
N ALA A 3 -15.13 30.20 -26.62
CA ALA A 3 -13.97 31.08 -26.62
C ALA A 3 -12.87 30.47 -25.74
N CYS A 4 -11.88 29.93 -26.43
CA CYS A 4 -10.47 29.77 -26.07
C CYS A 4 -10.05 29.98 -24.62
N CYS A 5 -9.75 28.87 -23.94
CA CYS A 5 -8.57 28.77 -23.09
C CYS A 5 -7.67 27.66 -23.65
N ALA A 6 -7.00 27.96 -24.76
CA ALA A 6 -5.74 27.31 -25.10
C ALA A 6 -4.68 27.85 -24.12
N GLY A 7 -4.65 27.26 -22.92
CA GLY A 7 -3.62 27.53 -21.92
C GLY A 7 -2.37 26.74 -22.28
N SER A 8 -1.29 27.46 -22.54
CA SER A 8 0.08 27.00 -22.80
C SER A 8 0.49 25.77 -21.99
N SER A 9 1.22 24.86 -22.63
CA SER A 9 2.10 23.89 -21.96
C SER A 9 3.22 24.64 -21.23
N ALA A 10 2.91 25.30 -20.12
CA ALA A 10 3.90 25.80 -19.19
C ALA A 10 4.63 24.58 -18.62
N GLY A 11 5.96 24.52 -18.83
CA GLY A 11 6.79 23.45 -18.29
C GLY A 11 6.58 23.33 -16.78
N CYS A 12 6.51 22.09 -16.27
CA CYS A 12 6.45 21.85 -14.83
C CYS A 12 7.72 22.42 -14.19
N ASN A 13 7.60 23.46 -13.36
CA ASN A 13 8.72 23.94 -12.56
C ASN A 13 9.08 22.84 -11.54
N LYS A 14 10.36 22.51 -11.37
CA LYS A 14 10.82 21.49 -10.41
C LYS A 14 11.77 22.06 -9.37
N GLY A 15 11.81 23.39 -9.23
CA GLY A 15 12.69 24.08 -8.29
C GLY A 15 12.43 23.78 -6.81
N PHE A 16 11.39 23.02 -6.49
CA PHE A 16 11.15 22.49 -5.13
C PHE A 16 12.03 21.27 -4.80
N ALA A 17 12.57 20.58 -5.81
CA ALA A 17 13.44 19.43 -5.65
C ALA A 17 14.90 19.83 -5.92
N ALA A 18 15.83 19.29 -5.13
CA ALA A 18 17.27 19.53 -5.35
C ALA A 18 17.80 18.78 -6.58
N ASP A 19 17.24 17.60 -6.86
CA ASP A 19 17.53 16.71 -7.96
C ASP A 19 16.27 15.87 -8.21
N TYR A 20 16.14 15.27 -9.40
CA TYR A 20 15.03 14.41 -9.75
C TYR A 20 15.38 13.51 -10.94
N MET A 21 14.66 12.38 -11.03
CA MET A 21 14.58 11.56 -12.24
C MET A 21 13.13 11.15 -12.45
N LEU A 22 12.56 11.46 -13.60
CA LEU A 22 11.17 11.18 -13.94
C LEU A 22 11.11 10.38 -15.23
N LEU A 23 10.44 9.23 -15.19
CA LEU A 23 10.21 8.38 -16.34
C LEU A 23 8.85 8.70 -16.97
N ASP A 24 8.83 8.80 -18.30
CA ASP A 24 7.61 8.99 -19.09
C ASP A 24 7.48 7.85 -20.12
N PRO A 25 6.90 6.70 -19.73
CA PRO A 25 6.71 5.56 -20.62
C PRO A 25 5.78 5.85 -21.82
N ALA A 26 4.94 6.90 -21.75
CA ALA A 26 4.05 7.25 -22.86
C ALA A 26 4.86 7.74 -24.07
N LYS A 27 5.96 8.45 -23.82
CA LYS A 27 6.88 8.96 -24.85
C LYS A 27 7.99 7.97 -25.23
N LEU A 28 8.05 6.80 -24.59
CA LEU A 28 9.07 5.79 -24.83
C LEU A 28 8.99 5.21 -26.26
N SER A 29 10.09 5.34 -27.01
CA SER A 29 10.33 4.66 -28.29
C SER A 29 11.25 3.44 -28.13
N VAL A 30 11.31 2.58 -29.15
CA VAL A 30 12.25 1.43 -29.18
C VAL A 30 13.71 1.89 -29.19
N MET A 31 13.99 3.05 -29.80
CA MET A 31 15.34 3.63 -29.80
C MET A 31 15.73 4.12 -28.42
N ASP A 32 14.80 4.70 -27.65
CA ASP A 32 15.06 5.10 -26.26
C ASP A 32 15.47 3.89 -25.40
N LEU A 33 14.77 2.76 -25.56
CA LEU A 33 15.10 1.50 -24.86
C LEU A 33 16.52 1.00 -25.21
N TYR A 34 16.88 0.97 -26.49
CA TYR A 34 18.23 0.60 -26.93
C TYR A 34 19.26 1.55 -26.31
N HIS A 35 19.03 2.85 -26.39
CA HIS A 35 19.99 3.83 -25.90
C HIS A 35 20.11 3.86 -24.38
N ILE A 36 19.07 3.51 -23.61
CA ILE A 36 19.18 3.36 -22.15
C ILE A 36 20.17 2.22 -21.82
N LEU A 37 20.10 1.11 -22.55
CA LEU A 37 21.01 -0.03 -22.32
C LEU A 37 22.47 0.28 -22.71
N PHE A 38 22.68 1.00 -23.80
CA PHE A 38 24.01 1.11 -24.43
C PHE A 38 24.69 2.49 -24.34
N SER A 39 24.00 3.53 -23.85
CA SER A 39 24.59 4.86 -23.62
C SER A 39 24.39 5.32 -22.17
N SER A 40 25.39 6.00 -21.60
CA SER A 40 25.27 6.63 -20.29
C SER A 40 24.69 8.03 -20.32
N ASP A 41 24.49 8.63 -21.49
CA ASP A 41 23.82 9.92 -21.62
C ASP A 41 22.32 9.76 -21.46
N ILE A 42 21.72 10.31 -20.40
CA ILE A 42 20.29 10.25 -20.13
C ILE A 42 19.60 11.61 -20.27
N GLU A 43 20.36 12.70 -20.46
CA GLU A 43 19.83 14.05 -20.69
C GLU A 43 19.14 14.14 -22.06
N ASN A 44 18.16 15.03 -22.19
CA ASN A 44 17.51 15.37 -23.47
C ASN A 44 16.71 14.24 -24.17
N ARG A 45 16.18 13.28 -23.41
CA ARG A 45 15.34 12.21 -23.97
C ARG A 45 13.88 12.46 -23.69
N HIS A 46 13.02 12.21 -24.67
CA HIS A 46 11.59 12.44 -24.51
C HIS A 46 10.96 11.62 -23.37
N SER A 47 11.55 10.48 -23.03
CA SER A 47 11.00 9.51 -22.09
C SER A 47 11.68 9.49 -20.70
N VAL A 48 12.77 10.26 -20.51
CA VAL A 48 13.48 10.40 -19.22
C VAL A 48 13.78 11.87 -19.00
N ASP A 49 13.25 12.42 -17.92
CA ASP A 49 13.41 13.82 -17.53
C ASP A 49 14.17 13.84 -16.19
N SER A 50 15.45 14.18 -16.25
CA SER A 50 16.41 14.08 -15.14
C SER A 50 17.13 15.41 -14.94
N SER A 51 17.54 15.71 -13.71
CA SER A 51 18.45 16.84 -13.45
C SER A 51 19.92 16.48 -13.69
N ALA A 52 20.24 15.17 -13.66
CA ALA A 52 21.55 14.65 -14.03
C ALA A 52 21.64 14.34 -15.53
N ALA A 53 22.75 14.76 -16.14
CA ALA A 53 23.03 14.56 -17.57
C ALA A 53 23.35 13.11 -17.95
N ARG A 54 23.96 12.36 -17.04
CA ARG A 54 24.51 11.02 -17.31
C ARG A 54 24.20 10.05 -16.18
N GLU A 55 23.98 8.79 -16.54
CA GLU A 55 23.91 7.63 -15.64
C GLU A 55 24.93 6.59 -16.10
N ASP A 56 26.12 6.65 -15.52
CA ASP A 56 27.24 5.78 -15.90
C ASP A 56 27.11 4.36 -15.35
N ASP A 57 26.25 4.12 -14.35
CA ASP A 57 26.03 2.80 -13.77
C ASP A 57 25.16 1.92 -14.69
N ILE A 58 25.74 0.83 -15.19
CA ILE A 58 25.07 -0.15 -16.06
C ILE A 58 23.89 -0.81 -15.34
N ASN A 59 23.99 -1.09 -14.05
CA ASN A 59 22.93 -1.74 -13.27
C ASN A 59 21.74 -0.78 -13.11
N ARG A 60 21.98 0.50 -12.85
CA ARG A 60 20.91 1.52 -12.80
C ARG A 60 20.20 1.64 -14.13
N ARG A 61 20.96 1.71 -15.24
CA ARG A 61 20.39 1.75 -16.59
C ARG A 61 19.59 0.50 -16.94
N TRP A 62 20.05 -0.68 -16.53
CA TRP A 62 19.30 -1.93 -16.69
C TRP A 62 17.96 -1.90 -15.96
N ILE A 63 17.91 -1.31 -14.76
CA ILE A 63 16.68 -1.26 -13.97
C ILE A 63 15.72 -0.19 -14.50
N ILE A 64 16.23 0.97 -14.95
CA ILE A 64 15.44 1.96 -15.72
C ILE A 64 14.81 1.27 -16.93
N PHE A 65 15.60 0.49 -17.69
CA PHE A 65 15.09 -0.27 -18.82
C PHE A 65 13.96 -1.25 -18.42
N ILE A 66 14.16 -2.07 -17.38
CA ILE A 66 13.13 -3.01 -16.89
C ILE A 66 11.86 -2.27 -16.48
N SER A 67 12.00 -1.19 -15.70
CA SER A 67 10.89 -0.35 -15.25
C SER A 67 10.09 0.19 -16.44
N MET A 68 10.77 0.78 -17.43
CA MET A 68 10.11 1.35 -18.61
C MET A 68 9.43 0.29 -19.48
N VAL A 69 10.05 -0.89 -19.66
CA VAL A 69 9.43 -2.01 -20.39
C VAL A 69 8.20 -2.52 -19.64
N ALA A 70 8.29 -2.74 -18.33
CA ALA A 70 7.17 -3.20 -17.51
C ALA A 70 6.00 -2.19 -17.57
N GLN A 71 6.28 -0.91 -17.39
CA GLN A 71 5.29 0.16 -17.50
C GLN A 71 4.64 0.19 -18.90
N LYS A 72 5.42 0.03 -19.98
CA LYS A 72 4.88 0.00 -21.35
C LYS A 72 3.96 -1.20 -21.57
N ILE A 73 4.33 -2.38 -21.07
CA ILE A 73 3.49 -3.59 -21.15
C ILE A 73 2.19 -3.38 -20.38
N LEU A 74 2.26 -2.86 -19.15
CA LEU A 74 1.10 -2.57 -18.32
C LEU A 74 0.13 -1.58 -18.98
N GLN A 75 0.66 -0.49 -19.57
CA GLN A 75 -0.14 0.48 -20.33
C GLN A 75 -0.82 -0.13 -21.56
N LEU A 76 -0.17 -1.08 -22.24
CA LEU A 76 -0.77 -1.77 -23.40
C LEU A 76 -1.94 -2.66 -22.99
N VAL A 77 -1.87 -3.29 -21.81
CA VAL A 77 -2.91 -4.21 -21.32
C VAL A 77 -3.92 -3.56 -20.40
N SER A 78 -3.78 -2.28 -20.03
CA SER A 78 -4.58 -1.67 -18.96
C SER A 78 -6.08 -1.65 -19.24
N LYS A 79 -6.51 -1.19 -20.42
CA LYS A 79 -7.94 -1.20 -20.79
C LYS A 79 -8.51 -2.63 -20.90
N PRO A 80 -7.86 -3.58 -21.59
CA PRO A 80 -8.31 -4.97 -21.58
C PRO A 80 -8.40 -5.59 -20.18
N LEU A 81 -7.39 -5.40 -19.34
CA LEU A 81 -7.31 -5.98 -18.00
C LEU A 81 -8.38 -5.40 -17.08
N SER A 82 -8.57 -4.07 -17.10
CA SER A 82 -9.61 -3.39 -16.32
C SER A 82 -11.02 -3.86 -16.69
N LYS A 83 -11.30 -4.06 -17.99
CA LYS A 83 -12.58 -4.64 -18.45
C LYS A 83 -12.77 -6.08 -18.01
N PHE A 84 -11.72 -6.89 -18.11
CA PHE A 84 -11.73 -8.28 -17.65
C PHE A 84 -12.00 -8.36 -16.14
N GLY A 85 -11.29 -7.55 -15.35
CA GLY A 85 -11.50 -7.43 -13.91
C GLY A 85 -12.92 -7.01 -13.55
N SER A 86 -13.42 -5.94 -14.18
CA SER A 86 -14.82 -5.49 -14.00
C SER A 86 -15.84 -6.60 -14.30
N GLY A 87 -15.57 -7.43 -15.31
CA GLY A 87 -16.41 -8.58 -15.66
C GLY A 87 -16.36 -9.68 -14.61
N ILE A 88 -15.16 -10.01 -14.11
CA ILE A 88 -14.98 -10.97 -13.01
C ILE A 88 -15.70 -10.49 -11.75
N GLU A 89 -15.49 -9.24 -11.34
CA GLU A 89 -16.12 -8.66 -10.15
C GLU A 89 -17.65 -8.70 -10.27
N TYR A 90 -18.19 -8.27 -11.41
CA TYR A 90 -19.63 -8.33 -11.64
C TYR A 90 -20.15 -9.77 -11.58
N TRP A 91 -19.43 -10.73 -12.15
CA TRP A 91 -19.81 -12.14 -12.12
C TRP A 91 -19.80 -12.72 -10.70
N ILE A 92 -18.76 -12.45 -9.91
CA ILE A 92 -18.67 -12.88 -8.51
C ILE A 92 -19.85 -12.32 -7.71
N ASN A 93 -20.12 -11.01 -7.84
CA ASN A 93 -21.22 -10.36 -7.15
C ASN A 93 -22.60 -10.84 -7.62
N LEU A 94 -22.75 -11.16 -8.91
CA LEU A 94 -24.00 -11.72 -9.46
C LEU A 94 -24.30 -13.09 -8.86
N VAL A 95 -23.29 -13.97 -8.78
CA VAL A 95 -23.41 -15.29 -8.15
C VAL A 95 -23.72 -15.14 -6.66
N SER A 96 -22.99 -14.25 -5.96
CA SER A 96 -23.18 -13.99 -4.52
C SER A 96 -24.58 -13.45 -4.21
N SER A 97 -25.06 -12.46 -4.98
CA SER A 97 -26.39 -11.84 -4.79
C SER A 97 -27.55 -12.82 -5.03
N ASN A 98 -27.31 -13.92 -5.74
CA ASN A 98 -28.28 -14.98 -5.98
C ASN A 98 -28.03 -16.22 -5.11
N GLY A 99 -27.04 -16.19 -4.22
CA GLY A 99 -26.72 -17.20 -3.21
C GLY A 99 -25.85 -18.37 -3.68
N SER A 100 -25.98 -18.82 -4.93
CA SER A 100 -25.07 -19.80 -5.54
C SER A 100 -25.24 -19.82 -7.06
N LEU A 101 -24.31 -20.47 -7.78
CA LEU A 101 -24.41 -20.63 -9.23
C LEU A 101 -25.71 -21.36 -9.65
N LEU A 102 -26.10 -22.40 -8.91
CA LEU A 102 -27.34 -23.13 -9.18
C LEU A 102 -28.57 -22.25 -8.94
N LYS A 103 -28.59 -21.50 -7.83
CA LYS A 103 -29.69 -20.58 -7.51
C LYS A 103 -29.78 -19.42 -8.51
N LEU A 104 -28.65 -18.94 -9.02
CA LEU A 104 -28.61 -17.94 -10.10
C LEU A 104 -29.35 -18.45 -11.34
N VAL A 105 -29.07 -19.67 -11.79
CA VAL A 105 -29.77 -20.29 -12.93
C VAL A 105 -31.27 -20.43 -12.66
N ILE A 106 -31.64 -20.89 -11.46
CA ILE A 106 -33.05 -21.01 -11.06
C ILE A 106 -33.74 -19.64 -11.05
N ASN A 107 -33.11 -18.62 -10.49
CA ASN A 107 -33.65 -17.26 -10.41
C ASN A 107 -33.76 -16.62 -11.80
N PHE A 108 -32.83 -16.92 -12.71
CA PHE A 108 -32.92 -16.48 -14.11
C PHE A 108 -34.16 -17.06 -14.80
N VAL A 109 -34.38 -18.37 -14.70
CA VAL A 109 -35.58 -19.04 -15.27
C VAL A 109 -36.88 -18.54 -14.62
N ARG A 110 -36.84 -18.19 -13.34
CA ARG A 110 -38.00 -17.66 -12.59
C ARG A 110 -38.19 -16.15 -12.72
N GLU A 111 -37.38 -15.46 -13.52
CA GLU A 111 -37.38 -13.99 -13.66
C GLU A 111 -37.21 -13.23 -12.31
N LYS A 112 -36.56 -13.88 -11.34
CA LYS A 112 -36.27 -13.35 -9.99
C LYS A 112 -34.78 -13.08 -9.78
N MET A 113 -34.02 -12.94 -10.86
CA MET A 113 -32.58 -12.72 -10.80
C MET A 113 -32.26 -11.35 -10.19
N VAL A 114 -31.53 -11.36 -9.08
CA VAL A 114 -31.03 -10.14 -8.46
C VAL A 114 -29.79 -9.68 -9.21
N ARG A 115 -29.81 -8.46 -9.73
CA ARG A 115 -28.62 -7.85 -10.36
C ARG A 115 -27.80 -7.13 -9.29
N PRO A 116 -26.48 -7.31 -9.25
CA PRO A 116 -25.64 -6.65 -8.26
C PRO A 116 -25.55 -5.15 -8.54
N ASP A 117 -25.71 -4.35 -7.50
CA ASP A 117 -25.56 -2.89 -7.53
C ASP A 117 -24.19 -2.52 -6.96
N LYS A 118 -23.34 -1.88 -7.77
CA LYS A 118 -21.98 -1.46 -7.37
C LYS A 118 -21.95 -0.48 -6.21
N SER A 119 -23.04 0.21 -5.95
CA SER A 119 -23.16 1.16 -4.83
C SER A 119 -23.70 0.54 -3.55
N SER A 120 -24.09 -0.74 -3.57
CA SER A 120 -24.63 -1.45 -2.42
C SER A 120 -23.54 -1.88 -1.44
N ALA A 121 -23.88 -1.91 -0.15
CA ALA A 121 -23.06 -2.49 0.91
C ALA A 121 -22.82 -4.00 0.77
N THR A 122 -23.50 -4.68 -0.15
CA THR A 122 -23.29 -6.11 -0.44
C THR A 122 -22.38 -6.35 -1.65
N PHE A 123 -22.00 -5.30 -2.37
CA PHE A 123 -21.10 -5.41 -3.51
C PHE A 123 -19.66 -5.36 -3.04
N LEU A 124 -18.88 -6.37 -3.41
CA LEU A 124 -17.47 -6.48 -3.07
C LEU A 124 -16.57 -6.26 -4.28
N SER A 125 -15.44 -5.60 -4.08
CA SER A 125 -14.32 -5.63 -5.02
C SER A 125 -13.79 -7.06 -5.20
N PHE A 126 -12.94 -7.28 -6.21
CA PHE A 126 -12.22 -8.54 -6.32
C PHE A 126 -11.42 -8.84 -5.05
N THR A 127 -10.76 -7.82 -4.50
CA THR A 127 -9.96 -7.89 -3.27
C THR A 127 -10.82 -8.30 -2.07
N GLY A 128 -11.98 -7.69 -1.88
CA GLY A 128 -12.92 -8.05 -0.82
C GLY A 128 -13.52 -9.45 -0.99
N SER A 129 -13.67 -9.91 -2.24
CA SER A 129 -14.14 -11.25 -2.55
C SER A 129 -13.13 -12.34 -2.22
N MET A 130 -11.83 -12.00 -2.13
CA MET A 130 -10.77 -12.93 -1.73
C MET A 130 -10.86 -13.26 -0.24
N ASP A 131 -11.22 -12.28 0.61
CA ASP A 131 -11.44 -12.48 2.05
C ASP A 131 -12.72 -11.81 2.54
N THR A 132 -13.79 -12.60 2.57
CA THR A 132 -15.14 -12.17 2.95
C THR A 132 -15.36 -11.94 4.44
N ARG A 133 -14.33 -12.12 5.30
CA ARG A 133 -14.47 -11.89 6.74
C ARG A 133 -14.61 -10.40 7.02
N VAL A 134 -15.72 -10.01 7.62
CA VAL A 134 -15.99 -8.60 7.95
C VAL A 134 -15.75 -8.28 9.41
N ASP A 135 -15.93 -9.24 10.30
CA ASP A 135 -15.89 -9.01 11.75
C ASP A 135 -14.46 -8.97 12.28
N LEU A 136 -14.23 -8.09 13.26
CA LEU A 136 -13.02 -8.11 14.07
C LEU A 136 -12.97 -9.43 14.85
N ASP A 137 -11.77 -9.91 15.13
CA ASP A 137 -11.59 -11.14 15.89
C ASP A 137 -11.97 -10.90 17.37
N GLU A 138 -13.05 -11.52 17.83
CA GLU A 138 -13.56 -11.34 19.20
C GLU A 138 -12.57 -11.81 20.28
N THR A 139 -11.60 -12.64 19.92
CA THR A 139 -10.54 -13.09 20.84
C THR A 139 -9.46 -12.03 21.07
N ILE A 140 -9.40 -11.00 20.21
CA ILE A 140 -8.44 -9.90 20.29
C ILE A 140 -9.15 -8.68 20.89
N ARG A 141 -9.01 -8.52 22.20
CA ARG A 141 -9.61 -7.40 22.95
C ARG A 141 -8.73 -6.15 22.84
N SER A 142 -9.27 -4.98 23.18
CA SER A 142 -8.60 -3.67 23.15
C SER A 142 -7.27 -3.64 23.91
N GLU A 143 -7.13 -4.45 24.96
CA GLU A 143 -5.93 -4.51 25.79
C GLU A 143 -4.84 -5.42 25.20
N ASP A 144 -5.18 -6.21 24.18
CA ASP A 144 -4.23 -7.08 23.48
C ASP A 144 -3.36 -6.24 22.54
N GLY A 145 -2.04 -6.43 22.59
CA GLY A 145 -1.09 -5.75 21.69
C GLY A 145 -1.36 -6.03 20.20
N ARG A 146 -2.13 -7.07 19.87
CA ARG A 146 -2.57 -7.40 18.51
C ARG A 146 -3.76 -6.57 18.02
N TYR A 147 -4.48 -5.88 18.91
CA TYR A 147 -5.73 -5.18 18.58
C TYR A 147 -5.54 -4.12 17.49
N HIS A 148 -4.65 -3.15 17.72
CA HIS A 148 -4.40 -2.08 16.77
C HIS A 148 -3.85 -2.58 15.42
N PRO A 149 -2.87 -3.50 15.35
CA PRO A 149 -2.48 -4.13 14.10
C PRO A 149 -3.63 -4.84 13.37
N ALA A 150 -4.46 -5.60 14.08
CA ALA A 150 -5.58 -6.33 13.49
C ALA A 150 -6.67 -5.38 12.97
N LEU A 151 -7.01 -4.34 13.73
CA LEU A 151 -7.92 -3.28 13.31
C LEU A 151 -7.37 -2.55 12.08
N ALA A 152 -6.08 -2.18 12.10
CA ALA A 152 -5.41 -1.51 11.00
C ALA A 152 -5.41 -2.35 9.72
N MET A 153 -5.22 -3.67 9.83
CA MET A 153 -5.31 -4.57 8.68
C MET A 153 -6.74 -4.69 8.15
N MET A 154 -7.73 -4.84 9.04
CA MET A 154 -9.14 -4.89 8.63
C MET A 154 -9.57 -3.59 7.96
N ALA A 155 -9.10 -2.44 8.45
CA ALA A 155 -9.30 -1.14 7.81
C ALA A 155 -8.58 -1.04 6.45
N ALA A 156 -7.32 -1.49 6.34
CA ALA A 156 -6.60 -1.51 5.07
C ALA A 156 -7.28 -2.39 4.01
N LYS A 157 -7.82 -3.54 4.42
CA LYS A 157 -8.64 -4.40 3.55
C LYS A 157 -9.94 -3.72 3.13
N ALA A 158 -10.65 -3.10 4.07
CA ALA A 158 -11.92 -2.46 3.81
C ALA A 158 -11.80 -1.26 2.85
N ALA A 159 -10.65 -0.59 2.79
CA ALA A 159 -10.44 0.59 1.95
C ALA A 159 -10.65 0.36 0.45
N TYR A 160 -10.64 -0.89 0.00
CA TYR A 160 -10.94 -1.28 -1.38
C TYR A 160 -12.43 -1.21 -1.74
N GLU A 161 -13.29 -1.17 -0.73
CA GLU A 161 -14.74 -1.28 -0.90
C GLU A 161 -15.43 0.08 -1.02
N ASN A 162 -16.68 0.04 -1.51
CA ASN A 162 -17.47 1.24 -1.71
C ASN A 162 -17.94 1.86 -0.39
N LYS A 163 -18.38 3.12 -0.44
CA LYS A 163 -18.84 3.89 0.73
C LYS A 163 -19.95 3.20 1.53
N ALA A 164 -20.93 2.59 0.88
CA ALA A 164 -22.04 1.93 1.59
C ALA A 164 -21.53 0.73 2.39
N TYR A 165 -20.62 -0.06 1.80
CA TYR A 165 -19.96 -1.15 2.51
C TYR A 165 -19.18 -0.62 3.72
N LEU A 166 -18.34 0.40 3.53
CA LEU A 166 -17.54 1.02 4.60
C LEU A 166 -18.41 1.54 5.75
N GLU A 167 -19.50 2.24 5.44
CA GLU A 167 -20.40 2.77 6.44
C GLU A 167 -21.09 1.65 7.23
N THR A 168 -21.57 0.61 6.56
CA THR A 168 -22.18 -0.57 7.20
C THR A 168 -21.19 -1.33 8.06
N ILE A 169 -19.97 -1.64 7.59
CA ILE A 169 -19.02 -2.41 8.41
C ILE A 169 -18.60 -1.61 9.65
N VAL A 170 -18.29 -0.32 9.50
CA VAL A 170 -17.72 0.48 10.60
C VAL A 170 -18.79 0.72 11.66
N LYS A 171 -20.00 1.12 11.26
CA LYS A 171 -21.10 1.40 12.19
C LYS A 171 -21.74 0.13 12.73
N ASP A 172 -22.12 -0.80 11.85
CA ASP A 172 -23.00 -1.91 12.23
C ASP A 172 -22.23 -3.14 12.71
N ARG A 173 -21.03 -3.40 12.17
CA ARG A 173 -20.22 -4.57 12.54
C ARG A 173 -19.19 -4.23 13.60
N TRP A 174 -18.38 -3.19 13.36
CA TRP A 174 -17.29 -2.82 14.26
C TRP A 174 -17.73 -1.95 15.43
N LYS A 175 -18.93 -1.34 15.35
CA LYS A 175 -19.49 -0.46 16.38
C LYS A 175 -18.58 0.75 16.66
N MET A 176 -18.11 1.37 15.59
CA MET A 176 -17.24 2.55 15.58
C MET A 176 -17.90 3.69 14.78
N ASP A 177 -17.37 4.90 14.90
CA ASP A 177 -17.87 6.03 14.14
C ASP A 177 -17.20 6.07 12.75
N PHE A 178 -18.02 6.04 11.70
CA PHE A 178 -17.54 6.26 10.33
C PHE A 178 -17.45 7.76 10.07
N LEU A 179 -16.23 8.25 9.84
CA LEU A 179 -15.97 9.68 9.63
C LEU A 179 -16.09 10.10 8.16
N GLY A 180 -15.88 9.16 7.23
CA GLY A 180 -16.08 9.38 5.80
C GLY A 180 -15.11 8.56 4.94
N SER A 181 -15.42 8.49 3.65
CA SER A 181 -14.59 7.91 2.58
C SER A 181 -14.47 8.92 1.45
N PHE A 182 -13.27 9.08 0.91
CA PHE A 182 -12.94 10.21 0.04
C PHE A 182 -12.10 9.76 -1.16
N ASP A 183 -12.38 10.39 -2.29
CA ASP A 183 -11.59 10.30 -3.52
C ASP A 183 -10.80 11.60 -3.69
N PHE A 184 -9.50 11.49 -3.87
CA PHE A 184 -8.58 12.63 -3.94
C PHE A 184 -7.95 12.78 -5.31
N TRP A 185 -7.77 14.04 -5.69
CA TRP A 185 -7.23 14.48 -6.96
C TRP A 185 -5.72 14.24 -7.05
N ASN A 186 -5.26 13.82 -8.22
CA ASN A 186 -3.85 13.75 -8.58
C ASN A 186 -3.55 14.80 -9.65
N ASP A 187 -2.84 15.85 -9.27
CA ASP A 187 -2.58 17.02 -10.12
C ASP A 187 -1.74 16.71 -11.37
N TYR A 188 -0.96 15.63 -11.32
CA TYR A 188 -0.14 15.19 -12.45
C TYR A 188 -0.92 14.34 -13.45
N GLN A 189 -1.98 13.65 -13.00
CA GLN A 189 -2.81 12.78 -13.85
C GLN A 189 -4.13 13.43 -14.29
N GLY A 190 -4.57 14.50 -13.63
CA GLY A 190 -5.82 15.18 -13.96
C GLY A 190 -7.07 14.34 -13.68
N LYS A 191 -7.02 13.46 -12.67
CA LYS A 191 -8.14 12.60 -12.25
C LYS A 191 -8.02 12.22 -10.77
N PHE A 192 -9.12 11.71 -10.20
CA PHE A 192 -9.15 11.16 -8.85
C PHE A 192 -8.56 9.75 -8.84
N THR A 193 -7.45 9.54 -8.13
CA THR A 193 -6.74 8.24 -8.11
C THR A 193 -6.43 7.73 -6.72
N THR A 194 -6.53 8.57 -5.71
CA THR A 194 -6.16 8.22 -4.34
C THR A 194 -7.41 8.16 -3.52
N GLN A 195 -7.55 7.12 -2.71
CA GLN A 195 -8.73 6.93 -1.87
C GLN A 195 -8.30 6.62 -0.45
N ALA A 196 -9.04 7.20 0.49
CA ALA A 196 -8.87 6.89 1.90
C ALA A 196 -10.21 6.99 2.61
N PHE A 197 -10.30 6.31 3.76
CA PHE A 197 -11.42 6.49 4.66
C PHE A 197 -10.93 6.59 6.10
N LEU A 198 -11.75 7.22 6.93
CA LEU A 198 -11.47 7.47 8.33
C LEU A 198 -12.55 6.84 9.20
N LEU A 199 -12.12 6.25 10.31
CA LEU A 199 -13.00 5.77 11.37
C LEU A 199 -12.48 6.24 12.73
N HIS A 200 -13.36 6.27 13.72
CA HIS A 200 -13.02 6.64 15.10
C HIS A 200 -13.50 5.56 16.07
N ASP A 201 -12.53 4.88 16.68
CA ASP A 201 -12.75 3.92 17.74
C ASP A 201 -12.69 4.61 19.11
N LYS A 202 -13.87 4.85 19.67
CA LYS A 202 -14.03 5.44 21.01
C LYS A 202 -14.00 4.42 22.15
N ARG A 203 -13.79 3.13 21.84
CA ARG A 203 -13.79 2.06 22.84
C ARG A 203 -12.42 1.82 23.43
N SER A 204 -11.36 2.19 22.71
CA SER A 204 -10.00 2.25 23.25
C SER A 204 -9.84 3.45 24.18
N ASP A 205 -8.94 3.33 25.17
CA ASP A 205 -8.47 4.45 26.00
C ASP A 205 -6.95 4.59 25.85
N PRO A 206 -6.45 5.68 25.22
CA PRO A 206 -7.21 6.76 24.58
C PRO A 206 -8.00 6.32 23.33
N ASP A 207 -9.00 7.10 22.93
CA ASP A 207 -9.74 6.87 21.70
C ASP A 207 -8.84 7.07 20.47
N VAL A 208 -9.13 6.35 19.38
CA VAL A 208 -8.24 6.28 18.22
C VAL A 208 -8.96 6.60 16.92
N VAL A 209 -8.41 7.52 16.14
CA VAL A 209 -8.81 7.76 14.75
C VAL A 209 -7.89 6.95 13.85
N VAL A 210 -8.45 6.09 13.01
CA VAL A 210 -7.71 5.33 12.01
C VAL A 210 -7.90 5.98 10.65
N VAL A 211 -6.80 6.36 10.00
CA VAL A 211 -6.75 6.79 8.60
C VAL A 211 -6.28 5.61 7.76
N SER A 212 -7.11 5.14 6.84
CA SER A 212 -6.80 3.98 5.99
C SER A 212 -6.73 4.39 4.53
N PHE A 213 -5.55 4.29 3.92
CA PHE A 213 -5.35 4.51 2.49
C PHE A 213 -5.59 3.21 1.72
N ARG A 214 -6.34 3.31 0.61
CA ARG A 214 -6.56 2.22 -0.33
C ARG A 214 -5.30 1.95 -1.15
N GLY A 215 -5.01 0.69 -1.40
CA GLY A 215 -4.00 0.28 -2.37
C GLY A 215 -4.53 0.14 -3.81
N THR A 216 -3.72 -0.44 -4.68
CA THR A 216 -4.10 -0.63 -6.08
C THR A 216 -5.02 -1.85 -6.28
N GLU A 217 -6.04 -1.74 -7.14
CA GLU A 217 -6.88 -2.88 -7.53
C GLU A 217 -6.12 -3.92 -8.35
N THR A 218 -6.46 -5.19 -8.18
CA THR A 218 -5.77 -6.34 -8.82
C THR A 218 -5.80 -6.30 -10.35
N PHE A 219 -6.78 -5.63 -10.94
CA PHE A 219 -6.92 -5.52 -12.40
C PHE A 219 -6.69 -4.10 -12.94
N ASP A 220 -6.08 -3.23 -12.13
CA ASP A 220 -5.72 -1.87 -12.52
C ASP A 220 -4.23 -1.77 -12.87
N ALA A 221 -3.88 -2.22 -14.07
CA ALA A 221 -2.50 -2.15 -14.56
C ALA A 221 -1.99 -0.71 -14.74
N ASP A 222 -2.87 0.29 -14.94
CA ASP A 222 -2.45 1.70 -15.00
C ASP A 222 -1.94 2.14 -13.62
N ALA A 223 -2.61 1.73 -12.54
CA ALA A 223 -2.17 2.02 -11.19
C ALA A 223 -0.91 1.23 -10.80
N TRP A 224 -0.76 -0.03 -11.25
CA TRP A 224 0.49 -0.80 -11.09
C TRP A 224 1.70 -0.17 -11.78
N CYS A 225 1.51 0.66 -12.81
CA CYS A 225 2.63 1.42 -13.37
C CYS A 225 3.35 2.23 -12.31
N SER A 226 2.65 2.71 -11.26
CA SER A 226 3.26 3.45 -10.15
C SER A 226 4.15 2.57 -9.27
N ASP A 227 3.91 1.27 -9.17
CA ASP A 227 4.73 0.34 -8.36
C ASP A 227 6.01 -0.07 -9.11
N PHE A 228 5.97 -0.04 -10.45
CA PHE A 228 7.12 -0.25 -11.31
C PHE A 228 7.82 1.04 -11.69
N ASP A 229 7.22 2.19 -11.42
CA ASP A 229 7.88 3.49 -11.57
C ASP A 229 9.04 3.56 -10.58
N ILE A 230 10.18 4.05 -11.06
CA ILE A 230 11.34 4.31 -10.22
C ILE A 230 11.69 5.79 -10.23
N SER A 231 10.75 6.62 -10.69
CA SER A 231 10.85 8.07 -10.64
C SER A 231 10.98 8.55 -9.20
N TRP A 232 11.78 9.58 -8.98
CA TRP A 232 12.00 10.15 -7.66
C TRP A 232 12.23 11.66 -7.71
N TYR A 233 11.96 12.30 -6.58
CA TYR A 233 12.36 13.68 -6.29
C TYR A 233 13.26 13.70 -5.06
N ALA A 234 14.39 14.38 -5.13
CA ALA A 234 15.24 14.68 -3.98
C ALA A 234 14.65 15.88 -3.25
N ILE A 235 14.05 15.64 -2.08
CA ILE A 235 13.53 16.74 -1.26
C ILE A 235 14.62 17.18 -0.27
N PRO A 236 14.96 18.48 -0.25
CA PRO A 236 16.01 18.99 0.64
C PRO A 236 15.80 18.56 2.09
N GLY A 237 16.83 17.96 2.69
CA GLY A 237 16.79 17.48 4.08
C GLY A 237 16.03 16.17 4.33
N MET A 238 15.24 15.68 3.36
CA MET A 238 14.54 14.40 3.48
C MET A 238 15.18 13.27 2.67
N GLY A 239 15.81 13.55 1.52
CA GLY A 239 16.35 12.52 0.64
C GLY A 239 15.48 12.24 -0.59
N ASN A 240 15.73 11.12 -1.25
CA ASN A 240 15.03 10.75 -2.48
C ASN A 240 13.76 9.98 -2.18
N ILE A 241 12.63 10.46 -2.70
CA ILE A 241 11.31 9.90 -2.43
C ILE A 241 10.64 9.53 -3.75
N HIS A 242 9.93 8.41 -3.76
CA HIS A 242 9.23 7.88 -4.93
C HIS A 242 8.18 8.87 -5.45
N GLY A 243 8.38 9.33 -6.69
CA GLY A 243 7.61 10.41 -7.29
C GLY A 243 6.15 10.04 -7.52
N GLY A 244 5.85 8.77 -7.85
CA GLY A 244 4.48 8.30 -8.00
C GLY A 244 3.67 8.41 -6.70
N PHE A 245 4.27 8.04 -5.57
CA PHE A 245 3.62 8.08 -4.26
C PHE A 245 3.42 9.52 -3.78
N MET A 246 4.38 10.40 -4.02
CA MET A 246 4.23 11.83 -3.74
C MET A 246 3.07 12.45 -4.53
N LYS A 247 2.99 12.19 -5.84
CA LYS A 247 1.90 12.66 -6.70
C LYS A 247 0.54 12.14 -6.22
N ALA A 248 0.46 10.87 -5.84
CA ALA A 248 -0.75 10.26 -5.31
C ALA A 248 -1.17 10.85 -3.96
N LEU A 249 -0.23 11.16 -3.07
CA LEU A 249 -0.53 11.75 -1.77
C LEU A 249 -0.99 13.21 -1.87
N GLY A 250 -0.58 13.95 -2.90
CA GLY A 250 -1.04 15.32 -3.15
C GLY A 250 0.08 16.33 -3.42
N LEU A 251 1.21 15.90 -3.99
CA LEU A 251 2.25 16.81 -4.48
C LEU A 251 1.63 17.78 -5.49
N VAL A 252 1.82 19.09 -5.26
CA VAL A 252 1.26 20.14 -6.11
C VAL A 252 2.20 20.39 -7.28
N LYS A 253 1.68 20.32 -8.50
CA LYS A 253 2.49 20.51 -9.70
C LYS A 253 3.10 21.91 -9.68
N SER A 254 4.39 21.97 -10.00
CA SER A 254 5.21 23.20 -10.00
C SER A 254 5.52 23.83 -8.63
N HIS A 255 4.80 23.47 -7.56
CA HIS A 255 4.93 24.10 -6.24
C HIS A 255 5.48 23.15 -5.16
N GLY A 256 5.48 21.84 -5.42
CA GLY A 256 5.97 20.85 -4.47
C GLY A 256 4.99 20.64 -3.31
N TRP A 257 5.47 20.86 -2.09
CA TRP A 257 4.69 20.76 -0.85
C TRP A 257 4.51 22.15 -0.22
N PRO A 258 3.62 23.00 -0.77
CA PRO A 258 3.28 24.25 -0.10
C PRO A 258 2.65 23.98 1.26
N LYS A 259 2.91 24.82 2.27
CA LYS A 259 2.39 24.58 3.63
C LYS A 259 0.87 24.53 3.67
N GLU A 260 0.20 25.34 2.86
CA GLU A 260 -1.25 25.35 2.66
C GLU A 260 -1.55 25.47 1.15
N VAL A 261 -2.73 25.02 0.75
CA VAL A 261 -3.21 25.09 -0.65
C VAL A 261 -4.40 26.05 -0.73
N GLU A 262 -4.61 26.65 -1.90
CA GLU A 262 -5.73 27.58 -2.11
C GLU A 262 -7.08 26.89 -1.91
N ASP A 263 -7.97 27.56 -1.16
CA ASP A 263 -9.34 27.08 -0.95
C ASP A 263 -10.12 27.06 -2.28
N GLY A 264 -10.84 25.97 -2.54
CA GLY A 264 -11.67 25.80 -3.73
C GLY A 264 -11.03 25.00 -4.87
N GLY A 265 -9.77 24.58 -4.72
CA GLY A 265 -9.14 23.60 -5.62
C GLY A 265 -9.68 22.17 -5.42
N PRO A 266 -9.35 21.23 -6.32
CA PRO A 266 -9.64 19.81 -6.13
C PRO A 266 -9.02 19.28 -4.83
N PRO A 267 -9.70 18.35 -4.11
CA PRO A 267 -9.23 17.86 -2.81
C PRO A 267 -7.99 16.98 -2.98
N LEU A 268 -6.88 17.40 -2.36
CA LEU A 268 -5.62 16.65 -2.33
C LEU A 268 -5.51 15.85 -1.03
N ALA A 269 -5.06 14.59 -1.11
CA ALA A 269 -5.18 13.64 0.01
C ALA A 269 -4.51 14.12 1.30
N TYR A 270 -3.25 14.58 1.21
CA TYR A 270 -2.52 15.11 2.37
C TYR A 270 -3.25 16.28 3.05
N TYR A 271 -3.61 17.31 2.27
CA TYR A 271 -4.14 18.56 2.80
C TYR A 271 -5.52 18.36 3.43
N GLU A 272 -6.41 17.63 2.76
CA GLU A 272 -7.75 17.37 3.26
C GLU A 272 -7.73 16.46 4.50
N ILE A 273 -6.92 15.40 4.51
CA ILE A 273 -6.79 14.52 5.68
C ILE A 273 -6.17 15.29 6.85
N ARG A 274 -5.13 16.10 6.62
CA ARG A 274 -4.54 16.96 7.66
C ARG A 274 -5.60 17.92 8.24
N LYS A 275 -6.41 18.55 7.38
CA LYS A 275 -7.50 19.45 7.81
C LYS A 275 -8.53 18.72 8.69
N MET A 276 -9.01 17.56 8.24
CA MET A 276 -9.93 16.73 9.03
C MET A 276 -9.33 16.31 10.38
N LEU A 277 -8.07 15.88 10.40
CA LEU A 277 -7.39 15.50 11.64
C LEU A 277 -7.22 16.69 12.59
N ARG A 278 -6.84 17.88 12.11
CA ARG A 278 -6.81 19.11 12.93
C ARG A 278 -8.16 19.37 13.60
N GLU A 279 -9.27 19.21 12.85
CA GLU A 279 -10.63 19.41 13.39
C GLU A 279 -11.02 18.37 14.44
N ILE A 280 -10.63 17.11 14.25
CA ILE A 280 -10.92 16.03 15.21
C ILE A 280 -10.08 16.20 16.48
N LEU A 281 -8.78 16.42 16.34
CA LEU A 281 -7.86 16.56 17.48
C LEU A 281 -8.17 17.79 18.34
N ARG A 282 -8.75 18.85 17.76
CA ARG A 282 -9.22 20.02 18.52
C ARG A 282 -10.42 19.69 19.43
N LYS A 283 -11.21 18.66 19.12
CA LYS A 283 -12.37 18.27 19.93
C LYS A 283 -11.97 17.44 21.15
N ASN A 284 -10.87 16.70 21.06
CA ASN A 284 -10.37 15.87 22.14
C ASN A 284 -8.84 15.79 22.10
N GLU A 285 -8.19 16.36 23.12
CA GLU A 285 -6.73 16.39 23.27
C GLU A 285 -6.10 15.04 23.67
N LYS A 286 -6.90 13.98 23.88
CA LYS A 286 -6.37 12.63 24.15
C LYS A 286 -6.37 11.70 22.94
N THR A 287 -7.23 11.95 21.95
CA THR A 287 -7.38 11.12 20.74
C THR A 287 -6.07 10.83 20.03
N GLN A 288 -5.77 9.57 19.82
CA GLN A 288 -4.60 9.14 19.07
C GLN A 288 -4.95 8.91 17.61
N ILE A 289 -3.94 8.95 16.76
CA ILE A 289 -4.03 8.66 15.34
C ILE A 289 -3.31 7.34 15.08
N ILE A 290 -3.91 6.50 14.25
CA ILE A 290 -3.27 5.40 13.56
C ILE A 290 -3.38 5.64 12.07
N ILE A 291 -2.29 5.45 11.34
CA ILE A 291 -2.31 5.49 9.88
C ILE A 291 -2.00 4.09 9.36
N THR A 292 -2.78 3.64 8.39
CA THR A 292 -2.64 2.29 7.83
C THR A 292 -2.86 2.28 6.33
N GLY A 293 -2.36 1.23 5.69
CA GLY A 293 -2.65 0.93 4.31
C GLY A 293 -2.00 -0.36 3.86
N HIS A 294 -2.56 -0.91 2.78
CA HIS A 294 -2.07 -2.10 2.10
C HIS A 294 -1.50 -1.72 0.73
N SER A 295 -0.42 -2.36 0.28
CA SER A 295 0.18 -2.09 -1.04
C SER A 295 0.58 -0.61 -1.19
N LEU A 296 0.20 0.04 -2.30
CA LEU A 296 0.29 1.50 -2.49
C LEU A 296 -0.23 2.30 -1.28
N GLY A 297 -1.31 1.86 -0.64
CA GLY A 297 -1.85 2.52 0.55
C GLY A 297 -0.86 2.51 1.72
N GLY A 298 -0.03 1.47 1.84
CA GLY A 298 1.06 1.41 2.82
C GLY A 298 2.12 2.47 2.53
N ALA A 299 2.49 2.67 1.27
CA ALA A 299 3.41 3.73 0.87
C ALA A 299 2.86 5.15 1.18
N LEU A 300 1.56 5.37 0.97
CA LEU A 300 0.92 6.64 1.35
C LEU A 300 0.86 6.83 2.88
N ALA A 301 0.63 5.74 3.62
CA ALA A 301 0.56 5.75 5.08
C ALA A 301 1.87 6.21 5.73
N ILE A 302 3.02 5.78 5.20
CA ILE A 302 4.34 6.21 5.69
C ILE A 302 4.76 7.58 5.13
N LEU A 303 4.32 7.94 3.93
CA LEU A 303 4.65 9.24 3.34
C LEU A 303 3.89 10.39 4.02
N PHE A 304 2.65 10.17 4.45
CA PHE A 304 1.83 11.18 5.14
C PHE A 304 2.54 11.86 6.34
N PRO A 305 3.08 11.13 7.34
CA PRO A 305 3.79 11.74 8.45
C PRO A 305 5.11 12.44 8.04
N SER A 306 5.75 12.03 6.95
CA SER A 306 6.94 12.74 6.45
C SER A 306 6.61 14.18 6.03
N VAL A 307 5.44 14.38 5.41
CA VAL A 307 4.95 15.69 4.97
C VAL A 307 4.37 16.48 6.14
N LEU A 308 3.78 15.81 7.15
CA LEU A 308 3.45 16.47 8.43
C LEU A 308 4.69 17.07 9.08
N ALA A 309 5.79 16.32 9.15
CA ALA A 309 7.06 16.79 9.70
C ALA A 309 7.67 17.93 8.87
N LEU A 310 7.61 17.82 7.53
CA LEU A 310 8.02 18.89 6.62
C LEU A 310 7.26 20.20 6.86
N HIS A 311 5.98 20.11 7.22
CA HIS A 311 5.12 21.26 7.52
C HIS A 311 5.11 21.67 9.00
N GLU A 312 5.95 21.05 9.84
CA GLU A 312 6.09 21.33 11.27
C GLU A 312 4.80 21.09 12.06
N GLU A 313 4.01 20.07 11.69
CA GLU A 313 2.78 19.67 12.41
C GLU A 313 3.11 18.84 13.68
N ASP A 314 4.03 19.33 14.51
CA ASP A 314 4.55 18.61 15.69
C ASP A 314 3.42 18.14 16.62
N SER A 315 2.41 18.99 16.87
CA SER A 315 1.27 18.63 17.72
C SER A 315 0.41 17.48 17.18
N MET A 316 0.39 17.28 15.86
CA MET A 316 -0.30 16.14 15.25
C MET A 316 0.58 14.89 15.28
N LEU A 317 1.89 15.05 15.07
CA LEU A 317 2.87 13.96 15.15
C LEU A 317 2.95 13.39 16.56
N ASP A 318 2.89 14.23 17.60
CA ASP A 318 2.80 13.81 19.01
C ASP A 318 1.57 12.95 19.32
N ARG A 319 0.57 12.99 18.43
CA ARG A 319 -0.69 12.25 18.54
C ARG A 319 -0.75 11.07 17.58
N LEU A 320 0.28 10.87 16.76
CA LEU A 320 0.40 9.72 15.87
C LEU A 320 1.00 8.53 16.64
N SER A 321 0.13 7.74 17.25
CA SER A 321 0.57 6.60 18.08
C SER A 321 1.27 5.51 17.26
N ALA A 322 0.76 5.18 16.07
CA ALA A 322 1.31 4.10 15.28
C ALA A 322 1.01 4.22 13.77
N ILE A 323 1.90 3.61 12.99
CA ILE A 323 1.77 3.39 11.55
C ILE A 323 1.90 1.89 11.30
N TYR A 324 0.88 1.30 10.69
CA TYR A 324 0.86 -0.13 10.35
C TYR A 324 0.70 -0.28 8.84
N THR A 325 1.66 -0.93 8.20
CA THR A 325 1.65 -1.06 6.74
C THR A 325 1.77 -2.51 6.33
N PHE A 326 1.03 -2.92 5.31
CA PHE A 326 0.92 -4.32 4.89
C PHE A 326 1.31 -4.45 3.43
N GLY A 327 2.33 -5.25 3.12
CA GLY A 327 2.79 -5.39 1.73
C GLY A 327 3.29 -4.08 1.12
N GLN A 328 3.82 -3.16 1.95
CA GLN A 328 4.27 -1.84 1.51
C GLN A 328 5.51 -1.95 0.59
N PRO A 329 5.54 -1.27 -0.57
CA PRO A 329 6.74 -1.11 -1.39
C PRO A 329 7.75 -0.14 -0.77
N ARG A 330 8.99 -0.11 -1.25
CA ARG A 330 10.00 0.87 -0.80
C ARG A 330 9.61 2.28 -1.25
N VAL A 331 9.67 3.25 -0.33
CA VAL A 331 9.10 4.60 -0.54
C VAL A 331 10.16 5.67 -0.78
N GLY A 332 11.34 5.52 -0.19
CA GLY A 332 12.43 6.47 -0.31
C GLY A 332 13.78 5.82 -0.10
N ASP A 333 14.82 6.62 -0.14
CA ASP A 333 16.19 6.17 0.07
C ASP A 333 16.61 6.06 1.54
N GLU A 334 17.87 5.72 1.77
CA GLU A 334 18.46 5.64 3.11
C GLU A 334 18.39 6.96 3.88
N ASN A 335 18.52 8.09 3.18
CA ASN A 335 18.38 9.42 3.78
C ASN A 335 16.93 9.66 4.23
N PHE A 336 15.95 9.25 3.43
CA PHE A 336 14.55 9.27 3.81
C PHE A 336 14.25 8.36 5.01
N GLY A 337 14.83 7.16 5.03
CA GLY A 337 14.75 6.27 6.20
C GLY A 337 15.30 6.92 7.46
N THR A 338 16.49 7.51 7.38
CA THR A 338 17.14 8.22 8.50
C THR A 338 16.31 9.43 8.96
N TYR A 339 15.73 10.18 8.02
CA TYR A 339 14.84 11.30 8.32
C TYR A 339 13.59 10.85 9.08
N MET A 340 12.95 9.77 8.64
CA MET A 340 11.77 9.21 9.28
C MET A 340 12.06 8.61 10.65
N GLU A 341 13.20 7.92 10.82
CA GLU A 341 13.61 7.36 12.12
C GLU A 341 13.78 8.46 13.18
N LYS A 342 14.32 9.62 12.81
CA LYS A 342 14.40 10.79 13.70
C LYS A 342 13.02 11.31 14.10
N ILE A 343 12.07 11.34 13.16
CA ILE A 343 10.68 11.75 13.45
C ILE A 343 10.04 10.76 14.44
N PHE A 344 10.22 9.45 14.22
CA PHE A 344 9.68 8.42 15.09
C PHE A 344 10.28 8.47 16.49
N GLU A 345 11.57 8.75 16.60
CA GLU A 345 12.23 8.93 17.88
C GLU A 345 11.70 10.17 18.60
N LYS A 346 11.64 11.31 17.91
CA LYS A 346 11.19 12.60 18.46
C LYS A 346 9.75 12.54 19.01
N HIS A 347 8.85 11.88 18.30
CA HIS A 347 7.41 11.87 18.60
C HIS A 347 6.90 10.54 19.18
N ASP A 348 7.80 9.60 19.51
CA ASP A 348 7.50 8.25 19.99
C ASP A 348 6.50 7.44 19.13
N ILE A 349 6.59 7.62 17.81
CA ILE A 349 5.71 6.94 16.84
C ILE A 349 6.17 5.49 16.66
N GLN A 350 5.25 4.54 16.79
CA GLN A 350 5.51 3.14 16.45
C GLN A 350 5.28 2.88 14.96
N TYR A 351 6.26 2.33 14.27
CA TYR A 351 6.13 1.96 12.87
C TYR A 351 6.43 0.48 12.65
N PHE A 352 5.43 -0.25 12.13
CA PHE A 352 5.52 -1.67 11.86
C PHE A 352 5.13 -1.99 10.42
N ARG A 353 6.09 -2.61 9.72
CA ARG A 353 5.90 -3.10 8.35
C ARG A 353 5.66 -4.61 8.38
N PHE A 354 4.49 -5.02 7.91
CA PHE A 354 4.12 -6.42 7.80
C PHE A 354 4.43 -6.93 6.41
N VAL A 355 5.18 -8.02 6.34
CA VAL A 355 5.52 -8.70 5.08
C VAL A 355 5.14 -10.16 5.18
N TYR A 356 4.32 -10.63 4.25
CA TYR A 356 3.92 -12.02 4.18
C TYR A 356 4.75 -12.79 3.13
N ASN A 357 5.55 -13.74 3.61
CA ASN A 357 6.23 -14.75 2.82
C ASN A 357 6.93 -14.15 1.58
N TYR A 358 6.60 -14.64 0.38
CA TYR A 358 7.17 -14.16 -0.88
C TYR A 358 6.34 -13.07 -1.59
N ASP A 359 5.56 -12.27 -0.86
CA ASP A 359 4.86 -11.11 -1.42
C ASP A 359 5.79 -10.26 -2.31
N ILE A 360 5.42 -10.08 -3.57
CA ILE A 360 6.25 -9.38 -4.54
C ILE A 360 6.41 -7.88 -4.23
N VAL A 361 5.42 -7.21 -3.63
CA VAL A 361 5.37 -5.74 -3.58
C VAL A 361 6.39 -5.12 -2.63
N PRO A 362 6.64 -5.64 -1.40
CA PRO A 362 7.72 -5.15 -0.55
C PRO A 362 9.10 -5.21 -1.20
N ARG A 363 9.27 -6.03 -2.23
CA ARG A 363 10.54 -6.23 -2.92
C ARG A 363 10.73 -5.25 -4.09
N LEU A 364 9.82 -4.29 -4.25
CA LEU A 364 9.83 -3.24 -5.26
C LEU A 364 9.79 -1.85 -4.61
N PRO A 365 10.42 -0.83 -5.21
CA PRO A 365 11.50 -0.92 -6.20
C PRO A 365 12.70 -1.75 -5.71
N TYR A 366 13.59 -2.13 -6.63
CA TYR A 366 14.77 -2.96 -6.33
C TYR A 366 15.70 -2.30 -5.30
N ASP A 367 16.26 -3.11 -4.40
CA ASP A 367 17.32 -2.72 -3.45
C ASP A 367 18.64 -3.33 -3.90
N ASP A 368 19.44 -2.54 -4.61
CA ASP A 368 20.79 -2.91 -5.03
C ASP A 368 21.75 -1.79 -4.60
N ALA A 369 23.06 -2.07 -4.49
CA ALA A 369 24.05 -1.03 -4.21
C ALA A 369 23.98 0.14 -5.23
N SER A 370 23.41 -0.14 -6.40
CA SER A 370 23.13 0.81 -7.46
C SER A 370 21.78 1.55 -7.27
N LEU A 371 20.74 0.99 -6.66
CA LEU A 371 19.44 1.66 -6.49
C LEU A 371 19.18 2.13 -5.06
N MET A 372 18.67 3.34 -4.94
CA MET A 372 18.68 4.07 -3.67
C MET A 372 17.53 3.71 -2.74
N PHE A 373 16.45 3.07 -3.21
CA PHE A 373 15.26 2.83 -2.39
C PHE A 373 15.53 1.73 -1.34
N LYS A 374 15.26 2.05 -0.07
CA LYS A 374 15.47 1.14 1.05
C LYS A 374 14.24 1.10 1.94
N HIS A 375 14.05 -0.05 2.58
CA HIS A 375 13.15 -0.11 3.73
C HIS A 375 13.86 0.43 4.97
N PHE A 376 13.07 0.90 5.90
CA PHE A 376 13.48 1.34 7.24
C PHE A 376 12.40 0.95 8.24
N GLY A 377 12.68 1.12 9.54
CA GLY A 377 11.78 0.73 10.62
C GLY A 377 11.69 -0.79 10.83
N THR A 378 10.76 -1.22 11.69
CA THR A 378 10.65 -2.62 12.12
C THR A 378 9.85 -3.46 11.13
N CYS A 379 10.48 -4.48 10.53
CA CYS A 379 9.79 -5.46 9.69
C CYS A 379 9.35 -6.69 10.50
N ILE A 380 8.05 -6.96 10.50
CA ILE A 380 7.45 -8.18 11.03
C ILE A 380 7.15 -9.11 9.86
N PHE A 381 8.07 -10.03 9.63
CA PHE A 381 7.99 -11.01 8.56
C PHE A 381 7.21 -12.24 9.01
N PHE A 382 6.25 -12.69 8.21
CA PHE A 382 5.49 -13.91 8.42
C PHE A 382 5.84 -14.93 7.35
N ASP A 383 6.14 -16.17 7.74
CA ASP A 383 6.34 -17.25 6.77
C ASP A 383 5.01 -17.87 6.28
N SER A 384 5.10 -18.88 5.41
CA SER A 384 3.92 -19.58 4.88
C SER A 384 3.06 -20.30 5.94
N ASN A 385 3.55 -20.45 7.18
CA ASN A 385 2.82 -21.02 8.32
C ASN A 385 2.25 -19.95 9.27
N TYR A 386 2.42 -18.67 8.92
CA TYR A 386 2.10 -17.49 9.73
C TYR A 386 2.93 -17.40 11.02
N GLU A 387 4.13 -17.95 11.02
CA GLU A 387 5.08 -17.72 12.10
C GLU A 387 5.80 -16.40 11.88
N ALA A 388 5.78 -15.55 12.90
CA ALA A 388 6.27 -14.19 12.81
C ALA A 388 7.72 -14.07 13.31
N LYS A 389 8.53 -13.30 12.58
CA LYS A 389 9.93 -13.00 12.90
C LYS A 389 10.17 -11.50 12.74
N ILE A 390 10.81 -10.90 13.73
CA ILE A 390 11.26 -9.50 13.64
C ILE A 390 12.59 -9.51 12.88
N VAL A 391 12.63 -8.79 11.77
CA VAL A 391 13.81 -8.70 10.90
C VAL A 391 14.04 -7.24 10.53
N GLU A 392 15.29 -6.89 10.21
CA GLU A 392 15.62 -5.58 9.65
C GLU A 392 15.05 -5.46 8.21
N GLU A 393 15.16 -6.55 7.45
CA GLU A 393 14.60 -6.64 6.11
C GLU A 393 14.14 -8.06 5.79
N GLU A 394 13.10 -8.16 4.95
CA GLU A 394 12.53 -9.44 4.55
C GLU A 394 13.55 -10.35 3.83
N PRO A 395 13.47 -11.67 4.04
CA PRO A 395 14.23 -12.62 3.22
C PRO A 395 13.91 -12.43 1.74
N ASN A 396 14.91 -12.62 0.87
CA ASN A 396 14.80 -12.35 -0.56
C ASN A 396 14.39 -10.90 -0.87
N LYS A 397 15.24 -9.94 -0.46
CA LYS A 397 15.06 -8.49 -0.66
C LYS A 397 14.67 -8.08 -2.09
N ASN A 398 15.17 -8.82 -3.08
CA ASN A 398 14.93 -8.59 -4.51
C ASN A 398 14.22 -9.79 -5.15
N TYR A 399 13.00 -9.58 -5.61
CA TYR A 399 12.10 -10.67 -6.01
C TYR A 399 12.69 -11.60 -7.09
N PHE A 400 13.38 -11.10 -8.11
CA PHE A 400 13.87 -11.91 -9.25
C PHE A 400 15.24 -12.57 -9.01
N SER A 401 15.71 -12.66 -7.75
CA SER A 401 16.93 -13.40 -7.44
C SER A 401 16.81 -14.89 -7.82
N PRO A 402 17.66 -15.43 -8.72
CA PRO A 402 17.58 -16.83 -9.17
C PRO A 402 17.69 -17.84 -8.04
N ARG A 403 18.46 -17.54 -6.97
CA ARG A 403 18.65 -18.45 -5.82
C ARG A 403 17.34 -18.80 -5.11
N TYR A 404 16.35 -17.92 -5.21
CA TYR A 404 15.08 -18.07 -4.51
C TYR A 404 13.99 -18.67 -5.40
N PHE A 405 14.27 -18.99 -6.67
CA PHE A 405 13.28 -19.58 -7.56
C PHE A 405 12.72 -20.90 -7.00
N ILE A 406 13.58 -21.85 -6.64
CA ILE A 406 13.16 -23.15 -6.09
C ILE A 406 12.41 -22.99 -4.74
N PRO A 407 12.95 -22.28 -3.72
CA PRO A 407 12.22 -22.04 -2.47
C PRO A 407 10.84 -21.40 -2.66
N LYS A 408 10.74 -20.42 -3.56
CA LYS A 408 9.47 -19.75 -3.92
C LYS A 408 8.44 -20.73 -4.49
N THR A 409 8.87 -21.60 -5.41
CA THR A 409 8.00 -22.62 -6.01
C THR A 409 7.52 -23.62 -4.97
N ILE A 410 8.42 -24.12 -4.11
CA ILE A 410 8.06 -25.05 -3.02
C ILE A 410 7.02 -24.40 -2.10
N SER A 411 7.26 -23.15 -1.70
CA SER A 411 6.34 -22.40 -0.85
C SER A 411 4.97 -22.19 -1.52
N SER A 412 4.93 -21.86 -2.81
CA SER A 412 3.68 -21.69 -3.55
C SER A 412 2.88 -23.00 -3.65
N CYS A 413 3.56 -24.13 -3.88
CA CYS A 413 2.94 -25.45 -3.84
C CYS A 413 2.39 -25.78 -2.44
N TRP A 414 3.16 -25.47 -1.38
CA TRP A 414 2.72 -25.66 0.00
C TRP A 414 1.51 -24.81 0.32
N GLU A 415 1.49 -23.54 -0.09
CA GLU A 415 0.35 -22.64 0.16
C GLU A 415 -0.92 -23.10 -0.57
N LEU A 416 -0.80 -23.60 -1.81
CA LEU A 416 -1.91 -24.24 -2.50
C LEU A 416 -2.41 -25.46 -1.72
N ALA A 417 -1.52 -26.35 -1.25
CA ALA A 417 -1.94 -27.49 -0.44
C ALA A 417 -2.59 -27.06 0.88
N ARG A 418 -1.99 -26.09 1.59
CA ARG A 418 -2.45 -25.51 2.85
C ARG A 418 -3.87 -24.93 2.72
N SER A 419 -4.21 -24.34 1.58
CA SER A 419 -5.55 -23.76 1.34
C SER A 419 -6.72 -24.75 1.47
N PHE A 420 -6.45 -26.05 1.37
CA PHE A 420 -7.45 -27.12 1.55
C PHE A 420 -7.54 -27.61 2.99
N ILE A 421 -6.50 -27.40 3.80
CA ILE A 421 -6.39 -28.01 5.15
C ILE A 421 -6.32 -27.00 6.29
N ILE A 422 -6.07 -25.71 6.00
CA ILE A 422 -5.85 -24.68 7.02
C ILE A 422 -7.00 -24.55 8.01
N HIS A 423 -8.24 -24.78 7.59
CA HIS A 423 -9.39 -24.71 8.49
C HIS A 423 -9.39 -25.81 9.56
N TYR A 424 -8.78 -26.97 9.27
CA TYR A 424 -8.53 -28.01 10.27
C TYR A 424 -7.34 -27.68 11.16
N MET A 425 -6.34 -26.95 10.64
CA MET A 425 -5.11 -26.60 11.37
C MET A 425 -5.29 -25.41 12.32
N LYS A 426 -6.05 -24.39 11.92
CA LYS A 426 -6.17 -23.10 12.63
C LYS A 426 -7.62 -22.78 13.04
N GLY A 427 -8.59 -23.54 12.56
CA GLY A 427 -10.02 -23.37 12.85
C GLY A 427 -10.83 -22.86 11.66
N PRO A 428 -12.17 -22.97 11.73
CA PRO A 428 -13.07 -22.72 10.60
C PRO A 428 -13.01 -21.28 10.06
N ALA A 429 -12.65 -20.30 10.91
CA ALA A 429 -12.49 -18.90 10.51
C ALA A 429 -11.32 -18.64 9.53
N TYR A 430 -10.46 -19.64 9.29
CA TYR A 430 -9.31 -19.56 8.38
C TYR A 430 -9.54 -20.32 7.07
N ALA A 431 -10.76 -20.84 6.84
CA ALA A 431 -11.10 -21.54 5.62
C ALA A 431 -10.94 -20.63 4.39
N GLU A 432 -10.23 -21.11 3.38
CA GLU A 432 -10.05 -20.37 2.13
C GLU A 432 -11.13 -20.74 1.12
N GLY A 433 -11.73 -19.72 0.50
CA GLY A 433 -12.77 -19.90 -0.51
C GLY A 433 -12.22 -20.41 -1.85
N SER A 434 -13.11 -20.80 -2.76
CA SER A 434 -12.75 -21.26 -4.11
C SER A 434 -11.96 -20.22 -4.90
N LEU A 435 -12.30 -18.93 -4.75
CA LEU A 435 -11.61 -17.83 -5.41
C LEU A 435 -10.15 -17.72 -4.95
N CYS A 436 -9.91 -17.77 -3.63
CA CYS A 436 -8.56 -17.77 -3.08
C CYS A 436 -7.74 -18.96 -3.59
N ARG A 437 -8.31 -20.17 -3.59
CA ARG A 437 -7.65 -21.37 -4.12
C ARG A 437 -7.30 -21.25 -5.61
N PHE A 438 -8.22 -20.72 -6.41
CA PHE A 438 -7.95 -20.44 -7.82
C PHE A 438 -6.77 -19.46 -7.97
N PHE A 439 -6.73 -18.41 -7.18
CA PHE A 439 -5.62 -17.46 -7.21
C PHE A 439 -4.30 -18.08 -6.75
N ARG A 440 -4.31 -19.02 -5.79
CA ARG A 440 -3.12 -19.80 -5.43
C ARG A 440 -2.61 -20.68 -6.57
N VAL A 441 -3.49 -21.21 -7.43
CA VAL A 441 -3.08 -21.89 -8.69
C VAL A 441 -2.39 -20.91 -9.64
N VAL A 442 -2.89 -19.67 -9.77
CA VAL A 442 -2.21 -18.61 -10.52
C VAL A 442 -0.83 -18.32 -9.93
N GLY A 443 -0.69 -18.38 -8.61
CA GLY A 443 0.58 -18.27 -7.89
C GLY A 443 1.64 -19.29 -8.26
N LEU A 444 1.28 -20.43 -8.87
CA LEU A 444 2.25 -21.38 -9.41
C LEU A 444 2.94 -20.86 -10.67
N MET A 445 2.29 -19.94 -11.41
CA MET A 445 2.82 -19.31 -12.62
C MET A 445 3.47 -17.96 -12.29
N VAL A 446 2.84 -17.16 -11.44
CA VAL A 446 3.34 -15.84 -11.01
C VAL A 446 3.50 -15.84 -9.50
N ILE A 447 4.64 -16.36 -9.05
CA ILE A 447 4.91 -16.61 -7.63
C ILE A 447 4.82 -15.31 -6.81
N GLY A 448 4.30 -15.35 -5.60
CA GLY A 448 4.28 -14.17 -4.71
C GLY A 448 3.11 -13.21 -4.92
N VAL A 449 2.39 -13.27 -6.05
CA VAL A 449 1.20 -12.43 -6.27
C VAL A 449 0.05 -12.78 -5.31
N PRO A 450 -0.30 -14.06 -5.06
CA PRO A 450 -1.35 -14.38 -4.08
C PRO A 450 -1.02 -13.93 -2.66
N ASN A 451 0.26 -13.96 -2.31
CA ASN A 451 0.77 -13.57 -0.99
C ASN A 451 0.59 -12.07 -0.71
N HIS A 452 0.42 -11.28 -1.78
CA HIS A 452 0.09 -9.86 -1.67
C HIS A 452 -1.39 -9.61 -1.37
N MET A 453 -2.24 -10.64 -1.27
CA MET A 453 -3.66 -10.43 -1.01
C MET A 453 -3.91 -10.16 0.47
N PRO A 454 -4.83 -9.24 0.82
CA PRO A 454 -5.15 -8.90 2.21
C PRO A 454 -5.49 -10.08 3.13
N GLN A 455 -5.99 -11.19 2.57
CA GLN A 455 -6.33 -12.40 3.32
C GLN A 455 -5.17 -12.93 4.18
N ASP A 456 -3.98 -13.02 3.60
CA ASP A 456 -2.82 -13.58 4.30
C ASP A 456 -2.34 -12.60 5.38
N TYR A 457 -2.46 -11.28 5.17
CA TYR A 457 -2.18 -10.27 6.19
C TYR A 457 -3.21 -10.24 7.33
N VAL A 458 -4.49 -10.47 7.04
CA VAL A 458 -5.53 -10.69 8.08
C VAL A 458 -5.18 -11.93 8.91
N ASN A 459 -4.72 -13.00 8.27
CA ASN A 459 -4.27 -14.20 8.98
C ASN A 459 -3.03 -13.92 9.83
N SER A 460 -2.03 -13.19 9.29
CA SER A 460 -0.83 -12.80 10.02
C SER A 460 -1.14 -12.01 11.28
N THR A 461 -2.02 -11.01 11.20
CA THR A 461 -2.37 -10.20 12.38
C THR A 461 -3.18 -10.97 13.43
N ARG A 462 -4.04 -11.91 13.02
CA ARG A 462 -4.83 -12.74 13.95
C ARG A 462 -3.99 -13.85 14.62
N LEU A 463 -3.14 -14.51 13.84
CA LEU A 463 -2.31 -15.64 14.28
C LEU A 463 -0.99 -15.22 14.90
N ALA A 464 -0.61 -13.93 14.81
CA ALA A 464 0.54 -13.38 15.50
C ALA A 464 0.50 -13.74 16.98
N ALA A 465 1.66 -14.12 17.53
CA ALA A 465 1.75 -14.39 18.96
C ALA A 465 1.58 -13.07 19.76
N PRO A 466 0.79 -13.03 20.85
CA PRO A 466 0.47 -11.79 21.57
C PRO A 466 1.69 -11.00 22.05
N HIS A 467 2.81 -11.69 22.29
CA HIS A 467 4.04 -11.11 22.82
C HIS A 467 4.90 -10.42 21.76
N ILE A 468 4.64 -10.59 20.45
CA ILE A 468 5.51 -10.04 19.41
C ILE A 468 5.50 -8.51 19.38
N PHE A 469 4.34 -7.88 19.60
CA PHE A 469 4.20 -6.42 19.59
C PHE A 469 4.83 -5.77 20.83
N PRO A 470 4.61 -6.29 22.06
CA PRO A 470 5.37 -5.86 23.22
C PRO A 470 6.89 -6.10 23.11
N LEU A 471 7.32 -7.20 22.48
CA LEU A 471 8.75 -7.45 22.22
C LEU A 471 9.32 -6.38 21.29
N CYS A 472 8.65 -6.09 20.17
CA CYS A 472 9.08 -5.01 19.28
C CYS A 472 9.22 -3.69 20.03
N ARG A 473 8.24 -3.33 20.88
CA ARG A 473 8.34 -2.11 21.70
C ARG A 473 9.54 -2.14 22.63
N LYS A 474 9.84 -3.28 23.26
CA LYS A 474 11.04 -3.42 24.12
C LYS A 474 12.33 -3.32 23.34
N GLU A 475 12.43 -3.98 22.18
CA GLU A 475 13.60 -3.91 21.30
C GLU A 475 13.86 -2.48 20.82
N ILE A 476 12.80 -1.75 20.44
CA ILE A 476 12.86 -0.33 20.08
C ILE A 476 13.32 0.52 21.28
N LEU A 477 12.81 0.28 22.49
CA LEU A 477 13.24 1.01 23.68
C LEU A 477 14.69 0.69 24.10
N GLN A 478 15.13 -0.56 23.88
CA GLN A 478 16.51 -0.98 24.16
C GLN A 478 17.51 -0.43 23.14
N SER A 479 17.12 -0.32 21.86
CA SER A 479 17.95 0.35 20.85
C SER A 479 18.08 1.86 21.15
N LYS A 480 16.99 2.52 21.56
CA LYS A 480 17.00 3.94 22.02
C LYS A 480 17.93 4.17 23.22
N ASN A 481 18.07 3.21 24.12
CA ASN A 481 18.92 3.32 25.32
C ASN A 481 20.38 2.86 25.13
N GLY A 482 20.82 2.56 23.91
CA GLY A 482 22.22 2.23 23.59
C GLY A 482 22.72 0.88 24.11
N SER A 483 21.86 0.01 24.63
CA SER A 483 22.25 -1.33 25.09
C SER A 483 22.24 -2.32 23.92
N SER A 484 23.34 -2.36 23.16
CA SER A 484 23.60 -3.41 22.18
C SER A 484 23.87 -4.75 22.88
N THR A 485 22.82 -5.51 23.18
CA THR A 485 22.93 -6.95 23.46
C THR A 485 22.08 -7.73 22.45
N ARG A 486 22.68 -8.01 21.28
CA ARG A 486 22.19 -9.01 20.33
C ARG A 486 22.12 -10.37 21.04
N LEU A 487 20.92 -10.81 21.41
CA LEU A 487 20.64 -12.22 21.67
C LEU A 487 20.46 -12.93 20.34
N VAL A 488 21.57 -13.25 19.68
CA VAL A 488 21.61 -14.34 18.71
C VAL A 488 21.41 -15.62 19.51
N LYS A 489 20.19 -16.14 19.57
CA LYS A 489 19.97 -17.53 19.98
C LYS A 489 20.66 -18.42 18.95
N LYS A 490 21.70 -19.11 19.42
CA LYS A 490 22.35 -20.24 18.76
C LYS A 490 21.30 -21.34 18.59
N ASP A 491 21.20 -21.85 17.38
CA ASP A 491 20.55 -23.12 17.05
C ASP A 491 21.29 -24.27 17.75
N ASP A 492 20.52 -25.20 18.33
CA ASP A 492 20.86 -26.62 18.48
C ASP A 492 19.80 -27.42 17.71
#